data_AF-A0A963EU08-F1
#
_entry.id   AF-A0A963EU08-F1
#
_cell.length_a   1.000
_cell.length_b   1.000
_cell.length_c   1.000
_cell.angle_alpha   90.00
_cell.angle_beta   90.00
_cell.angle_gamma   90.00
#
_symmetry.space_group_name_H-M   'P 1'
#
loop_
_entity.id
_entity.type
_entity.pdbx_description
1 polymer ?
#
loop_
_entity_poly.entity_id
_entity_poly.type
_entity_poly.pdbx_seq_one_letter_code
_entity_poly.pdbx_strand_id
1 'polypeptide(L)' 'MAARYLALAATLLSLAAATHARAECECLWQGSFAEVQAHTDLVVSGEVIAARGNSIDLAIERELRGES' A
#
# COMPACT_ATOMS: atom_id res chain seq x y z
N MET A 1 17.03 -35.67 25.64
CA MET A 1 17.30 -35.38 24.21
C MET A 1 16.03 -34.95 23.46
N ALA A 2 14.92 -35.69 23.57
CA ALA A 2 13.63 -35.39 22.91
C ALA A 2 13.07 -33.96 23.15
N ALA A 3 13.18 -33.41 24.37
CA ALA A 3 12.69 -32.06 24.68
C ALA A 3 13.41 -30.95 23.89
N ARG A 4 14.68 -31.14 23.54
CA ARG A 4 15.44 -30.19 22.71
C ARG A 4 14.97 -30.21 21.26
N TYR A 5 14.63 -31.39 20.74
CA TYR A 5 14.07 -31.52 19.40
C TYR A 5 12.65 -30.96 19.31
N LEU A 6 11.83 -31.14 20.35
CA LEU A 6 10.49 -30.54 20.44
C LEU A 6 10.55 -29.01 20.49
N ALA A 7 11.46 -28.44 21.29
CA ALA A 7 11.67 -27.00 21.34
C ALA A 7 12.14 -26.43 19.99
N LEU A 8 13.06 -27.13 19.32
CA LEU A 8 13.53 -26.75 17.98
C LEU A 8 12.39 -26.78 16.97
N ALA A 9 11.59 -27.84 16.95
CA ALA A 9 10.45 -27.98 16.05
C ALA A 9 9.39 -26.89 16.28
N ALA A 10 9.07 -26.58 17.54
CA ALA A 10 8.14 -25.51 17.89
C ALA A 10 8.66 -24.12 17.45
N THR A 11 9.97 -23.89 17.57
CA THR A 11 10.62 -22.66 17.13
C THR A 11 10.56 -22.52 15.62
N LEU A 12 10.87 -23.60 14.88
CA LEU A 12 10.80 -23.62 13.41
C LEU A 12 9.37 -23.39 12.90
N LEU A 13 8.37 -24.00 13.56
CA LEU A 13 6.97 -23.82 13.18
C LEU A 13 6.49 -22.39 13.43
N SER A 14 6.94 -21.76 14.51
CA SER A 14 6.63 -20.36 14.82
C SER A 14 7.26 -19.39 13.81
N LEU A 15 8.49 -19.66 13.37
CA LEU A 15 9.15 -18.88 12.31
C LEU A 15 8.45 -19.02 10.96
N ALA A 16 7.98 -20.22 10.62
CA ALA A 16 7.24 -20.44 9.37
C ALA A 16 5.91 -19.66 9.37
N ALA A 17 5.19 -19.65 10.48
CA ALA A 17 3.92 -18.92 10.60
C ALA A 17 4.09 -17.39 10.54
N ALA A 18 5.23 -16.85 10.97
CA ALA A 18 5.53 -15.42 10.91
C ALA A 18 5.70 -14.88 9.47
N THR A 19 5.93 -15.74 8.48
CA THR A 19 6.06 -15.33 7.07
C THR A 19 4.72 -14.96 6.42
N HIS A 20 3.59 -15.27 7.07
CA HIS A 20 2.25 -14.94 6.58
C HIS A 20 1.67 -13.64 7.14
N ALA A 21 2.42 -12.92 7.98
CA ALA A 21 2.04 -11.57 8.41
C ALA A 21 2.23 -10.58 7.24
N ARG A 22 1.30 -10.59 6.27
CA ARG A 22 1.16 -9.53 5.25
C ARG A 22 0.56 -8.29 5.92
N ALA A 23 1.36 -7.60 6.72
CA ALA A 23 1.06 -6.21 7.04
C ALA A 23 1.36 -5.38 5.79
N GLU A 24 0.30 -4.95 5.09
CA GLU A 24 0.20 -3.69 4.31
C GLU A 24 1.28 -3.34 3.25
N CYS A 25 2.13 -4.27 2.82
CA CYS A 25 3.03 -4.05 1.70
C CYS A 25 2.32 -4.26 0.35
N GLU A 26 1.22 -3.56 0.10
CA GLU A 26 0.81 -3.31 -1.28
C GLU A 26 1.66 -2.17 -1.84
N CYS A 27 1.96 -2.21 -3.14
CA CYS A 27 2.79 -1.18 -3.75
C CYS A 27 2.10 0.18 -3.62
N LEU A 28 2.71 1.13 -2.90
CA LEU A 28 2.24 2.53 -2.87
C LEU A 28 2.21 3.13 -4.28
N TRP A 29 3.07 2.64 -5.17
CA TRP A 29 3.16 3.03 -6.56
C TRP A 29 2.65 1.91 -7.48
N GLN A 30 1.65 2.20 -8.31
CA GLN A 30 0.95 1.21 -9.14
C GLN A 30 1.39 1.20 -10.63
N GLY A 31 2.45 1.93 -10.98
CA GLY A 31 2.91 2.08 -12.36
C GLY A 31 3.00 3.54 -12.78
N SER A 32 3.47 3.79 -14.00
CA SER A 32 3.55 5.14 -14.56
C SER A 32 2.15 5.77 -14.72
N PHE A 33 2.10 7.10 -14.82
CA PHE A 33 0.84 7.81 -15.07
C PHE A 33 0.12 7.28 -16.33
N ALA A 34 0.86 7.02 -17.42
CA ALA A 34 0.30 6.53 -18.67
C ALA A 34 -0.39 5.16 -18.51
N GLU A 35 0.13 4.31 -17.64
CA GLU A 35 -0.44 2.98 -17.34
C GLU A 35 -1.66 3.09 -16.41
N VAL A 36 -1.56 3.89 -15.34
CA VAL A 36 -2.58 3.91 -14.27
C VAL A 36 -3.79 4.78 -14.61
N GLN A 37 -3.61 5.90 -15.33
CA GLN A 37 -4.68 6.88 -15.54
C GLN A 37 -5.90 6.30 -16.30
N ALA A 38 -5.69 5.29 -17.14
CA ALA A 38 -6.76 4.67 -17.92
C ALA A 38 -7.74 3.86 -17.06
N HIS A 39 -7.31 3.43 -15.88
CA HIS A 39 -8.01 2.49 -15.00
C HIS A 39 -8.42 3.11 -13.66
N THR A 40 -8.28 4.43 -13.51
CA THR A 40 -8.73 5.15 -12.31
C THR A 40 -10.08 5.82 -12.53
N ASP A 41 -10.79 6.07 -11.42
CA ASP A 41 -12.12 6.66 -11.44
C ASP A 41 -12.07 8.18 -11.69
N LEU A 42 -11.02 8.85 -11.20
CA LEU A 42 -10.87 10.32 -11.27
C LEU A 42 -9.42 10.72 -11.58
N VAL A 43 -9.25 11.65 -12.52
CA VAL A 43 -7.95 12.30 -12.81
C VAL A 43 -8.15 13.80 -12.83
N VAL A 44 -7.39 14.53 -12.01
CA VAL A 44 -7.46 15.98 -11.90
C VAL A 44 -6.07 16.61 -11.98
N SER A 45 -6.00 17.85 -12.47
CA SER A 45 -4.86 18.75 -12.22
C SER A 45 -5.28 19.79 -11.21
N GLY A 46 -4.44 20.07 -10.21
CA GLY A 46 -4.75 21.02 -9.16
C GLY A 46 -3.54 21.48 -8.37
N GLU A 47 -3.77 22.47 -7.50
CA GLU A 47 -2.76 23.02 -6.61
C GLU A 47 -2.87 22.39 -5.22
N VAL A 48 -1.73 22.02 -4.63
CA VAL A 48 -1.68 21.57 -3.23
C VAL A 48 -1.77 22.79 -2.32
N ILE A 49 -2.90 22.96 -1.63
CA ILE A 49 -3.12 24.14 -0.77
C ILE A 49 -2.70 23.90 0.68
N ALA A 50 -2.65 22.64 1.12
CA ALA A 50 -2.13 22.28 2.43
C ALA A 50 -1.66 20.81 2.49
N ALA A 51 -0.63 20.53 3.28
CA ALA A 51 -0.25 19.17 3.67
C ALA A 51 -0.81 18.87 5.08
N ARG A 52 -1.42 17.69 5.25
CA ARG A 52 -2.03 17.24 6.50
C ARG A 52 -1.57 15.82 6.85
N GLY A 53 -0.41 15.70 7.49
CA GLY A 53 0.17 14.40 7.87
C GLY A 53 0.39 13.51 6.65
N ASN A 54 -0.43 12.44 6.52
CA ASN A 54 -0.40 11.51 5.39
C ASN A 54 -1.38 11.87 4.26
N SER A 55 -1.86 13.10 4.22
CA SER A 55 -2.85 13.58 3.24
C SER A 55 -2.53 15.00 2.77
N ILE A 56 -3.23 15.45 1.74
CA ILE A 56 -3.15 16.80 1.19
C ILE A 56 -4.55 17.34 0.93
N ASP A 57 -4.70 18.65 1.07
CA ASP A 57 -5.82 19.37 0.48
C ASP A 57 -5.41 19.81 -0.93
N LEU A 58 -6.24 19.48 -1.92
CA LEU A 58 -6.00 19.79 -3.32
C LEU A 58 -7.13 20.70 -3.84
N ALA A 59 -6.78 21.87 -4.37
CA ALA A 59 -7.72 22.70 -5.13
C ALA A 59 -7.74 22.21 -6.58
N ILE A 60 -8.87 21.66 -7.03
CA ILE A 60 -9.03 21.16 -8.41
C ILE A 60 -9.10 22.35 -9.37
N GLU A 61 -8.16 22.40 -10.31
CA GLU A 61 -8.18 23.39 -11.40
C GLU A 61 -8.89 22.83 -12.64
N ARG A 62 -8.67 21.55 -12.95
CA ARG A 62 -9.29 20.87 -14.09
C ARG A 62 -9.53 19.39 -13.80
N GLU A 63 -10.69 18.91 -14.23
CA GLU A 63 -11.00 17.49 -14.35
C GLU A 63 -10.56 16.99 -15.73
N LEU A 64 -9.74 15.94 -15.75
CA LEU A 64 -9.23 15.31 -16.97
C LEU A 64 -9.98 14.00 -17.27
N ARG A 65 -10.59 13.39 -16.25
CA ARG A 65 -11.41 12.17 -16.31
C ARG A 65 -12.25 12.06 -15.04
N GLY A 66 -13.50 11.60 -15.15
CA GLY A 66 -14.41 11.49 -14.02
C GLY A 66 -15.04 12.85 -13.67
N GLU A 67 -15.81 12.88 -12.57
CA GLU A 67 -16.46 14.07 -12.01
C GLU A 67 -16.25 14.05 -10.49
N SER A 68 -15.96 15.20 -9.87
CA SER A 68 -15.65 15.32 -8.43
C SER A 68 -16.82 15.67 -7.52
#